data_AF-A0A4Q7Z7Z7-F1
#
_entry.id   AF-A0A4Q7Z7Z7-F1
#
_cell.length_a   1.000
_cell.length_b   1.000
_cell.length_c   1.000
_cell.angle_alpha   90.00
_cell.angle_beta   90.00
_cell.angle_gamma   90.00
#
_symmetry.space_group_name_H-M   'P 1'
#
loop_
_entity.id
_entity.type
_entity.pdbx_description
1 polymer ?
#
loop_
_entity_poly.entity_id
_entity_poly.type
_entity_poly.pdbx_seq_one_letter_code
_entity_poly.pdbx_strand_id
1 'polypeptide(L)'
;MSLTDTSRNGAALPAPSIAPAVKAALPRRRRPGLIAAGVVILVLGCLGAYAFARAAGTNEPMLAVTTTITAGHQITDADLKVVQVNAASGLTPIPSTQRNTVVGKYAKVELVAGTLLTNEQLTTTAVPAAGQQLIGLELKPAQLPSRPLRPGEPVLLVITSDPRNVTLDGGKKATSADLPSPPTVAATVAGVGAKATDDTVVVDVVVPEANGPGLLERASQGRVAVALVAR
;
A
#
# COMPACT_ATOMS: atom_id res chain seq x y z
N MET A 1 128.54 25.10 -41.54
CA MET A 1 128.77 23.98 -40.60
C MET A 1 127.65 24.04 -39.58
N SER A 2 126.84 23.03 -39.29
CA SER A 2 126.67 21.66 -39.76
C SER A 2 125.37 21.15 -39.10
N LEU A 3 124.66 20.23 -39.78
CA LEU A 3 123.84 19.13 -39.23
C LEU A 3 122.63 19.50 -38.33
N THR A 4 121.37 19.40 -38.78
CA THR A 4 120.52 18.18 -38.80
C THR A 4 120.65 17.25 -37.59
N ASP A 5 119.58 17.14 -36.79
CA ASP A 5 119.03 15.84 -36.37
C ASP A 5 117.60 16.06 -35.82
N THR A 6 116.55 15.59 -36.50
CA THR A 6 115.93 14.25 -36.35
C THR A 6 115.50 13.93 -34.92
N SER A 7 114.19 14.10 -34.62
CA SER A 7 113.55 13.31 -33.57
C SER A 7 112.34 12.58 -34.16
N ARG A 8 112.35 11.26 -33.95
CA ARG A 8 111.48 10.25 -34.52
C ARG A 8 110.11 10.19 -33.84
N ASN A 9 109.13 9.85 -34.66
CA ASN A 9 107.77 9.39 -34.35
C ASN A 9 107.65 8.44 -33.14
N GLY A 10 106.58 8.63 -32.36
CA GLY A 10 105.90 7.59 -31.60
C GLY A 10 104.45 7.45 -32.09
N ALA A 11 104.07 6.25 -32.54
CA ALA A 11 102.75 5.93 -33.07
C ALA A 11 101.75 5.53 -31.96
N ALA A 12 100.56 6.14 -32.04
CA ALA A 12 99.19 5.78 -31.63
C ALA A 12 98.87 4.63 -30.65
N LEU A 13 97.85 4.85 -29.79
CA LEU A 13 96.58 4.08 -29.76
C LEU A 13 95.43 4.94 -29.16
N PRO A 14 94.15 4.73 -29.55
CA PRO A 14 93.03 5.64 -29.30
C PRO A 14 92.31 5.37 -27.97
N ALA A 15 91.83 6.42 -27.29
CA ALA A 15 90.96 6.30 -26.11
C ALA A 15 89.49 6.10 -26.51
N PRO A 16 88.73 5.22 -25.83
CA PRO A 16 87.35 4.90 -26.22
C PRO A 16 86.38 6.04 -25.85
N SER A 17 85.58 6.45 -26.84
CA SER A 17 84.45 7.36 -26.67
C SER A 17 83.25 6.59 -26.09
N ILE A 18 82.80 6.96 -24.89
CA ILE A 18 81.58 6.41 -24.29
C ILE A 18 80.40 7.23 -24.81
N ALA A 19 79.72 6.72 -25.84
CA ALA A 19 78.44 7.25 -26.30
C ALA A 19 77.31 6.85 -25.33
N PRO A 20 76.28 7.69 -25.11
CA PRO A 20 75.17 7.35 -24.24
C PRO A 20 74.36 6.18 -24.82
N ALA A 21 74.07 5.18 -23.99
CA ALA A 21 73.21 4.06 -24.37
C ALA A 21 71.77 4.55 -24.57
N VAL A 22 71.40 4.80 -25.83
CA VAL A 22 70.01 5.01 -26.22
C VAL A 22 69.26 3.71 -25.95
N LYS A 23 68.35 3.72 -24.96
CA LYS A 23 67.43 2.61 -24.73
C LYS A 23 66.60 2.43 -26.00
N ALA A 24 66.88 1.38 -26.77
CA ALA A 24 66.10 1.02 -27.93
C ALA A 24 64.64 0.84 -27.49
N ALA A 25 63.77 1.75 -27.93
CA ALA A 25 62.34 1.56 -27.77
C ALA A 25 61.99 0.30 -28.57
N LEU A 26 61.67 -0.78 -27.87
CA LEU A 26 61.17 -2.02 -28.44
C LEU A 26 60.11 -1.66 -29.50
N PRO A 27 60.17 -2.24 -30.71
CA PRO A 27 59.22 -1.93 -31.77
C PRO A 27 57.83 -2.27 -31.25
N ARG A 28 57.10 -1.23 -30.82
CA ARG A 28 55.73 -1.34 -30.31
C ARG A 28 54.88 -1.67 -31.52
N ARG A 29 54.80 -2.96 -31.85
CA ARG A 29 53.88 -3.54 -32.83
C ARG A 29 52.47 -3.17 -32.36
N ARG A 30 52.00 -2.00 -32.78
CA ARG A 30 50.63 -1.57 -32.58
C ARG A 30 49.80 -2.58 -33.35
N ARG A 31 49.05 -3.42 -32.62
CA ARG A 31 48.12 -4.39 -33.21
C ARG A 31 46.74 -3.71 -33.23
N PRO A 32 46.43 -2.87 -34.25
CA PRO A 32 45.19 -2.09 -34.29
C PRO A 32 43.94 -2.98 -34.19
N GLY A 33 44.00 -4.22 -34.68
CA GLY A 33 42.91 -5.19 -34.55
C GLY A 33 42.57 -5.54 -33.08
N LEU A 34 43.56 -5.63 -32.19
CA LEU A 34 43.29 -5.87 -30.76
C LEU A 34 42.70 -4.63 -30.08
N ILE A 35 43.09 -3.44 -30.52
CA ILE A 35 42.53 -2.18 -30.03
C ILE A 35 41.06 -2.08 -30.47
N ALA A 36 40.77 -2.36 -31.74
CA ALA A 36 39.42 -2.37 -32.27
C ALA A 36 38.53 -3.39 -31.54
N ALA A 37 39.02 -4.60 -31.29
CA ALA A 37 38.29 -5.61 -30.53
C ALA A 37 37.98 -5.14 -29.09
N GLY A 38 38.96 -4.52 -28.42
CA GLY A 38 38.75 -3.94 -27.09
C GLY A 38 37.69 -2.84 -27.07
N VAL A 39 37.69 -1.96 -28.08
CA VAL A 39 36.69 -0.90 -28.22
C VAL A 39 35.30 -1.49 -28.47
N VAL A 40 35.17 -2.50 -29.34
CA VAL A 40 33.88 -3.15 -29.61
C VAL A 40 33.30 -3.79 -28.35
N ILE A 41 34.13 -4.51 -27.57
CA ILE A 41 33.71 -5.12 -26.30
C ILE A 41 33.28 -4.04 -25.30
N LEU A 42 34.02 -2.92 -25.21
CA LEU A 42 33.67 -1.80 -24.35
C LEU A 42 32.32 -1.20 -24.74
N VAL A 43 32.09 -0.95 -26.04
CA VAL A 43 30.82 -0.39 -26.53
C VAL A 43 29.66 -1.35 -26.24
N LEU A 44 29.83 -2.64 -26.51
CA LEU A 44 28.81 -3.65 -26.21
C LEU A 44 28.51 -3.75 -24.71
N GLY A 45 29.54 -3.71 -23.87
CA GLY A 45 29.40 -3.70 -22.42
C GLY A 45 28.65 -2.47 -21.91
N CYS A 46 29.01 -1.28 -22.41
CA CYS A 46 28.31 -0.03 -22.08
C CYS A 46 26.86 -0.04 -22.56
N LEU A 47 26.59 -0.54 -23.77
CA LEU A 47 25.25 -0.60 -24.33
C LEU A 47 24.38 -1.61 -23.55
N GLY A 48 24.96 -2.76 -23.18
CA GLY A 48 24.31 -3.77 -22.34
C GLY A 48 24.01 -3.25 -20.94
N ALA A 49 24.97 -2.58 -20.29
CA ALA A 49 24.77 -1.95 -18.99
C ALA A 49 23.71 -0.84 -19.05
N TYR A 50 23.70 -0.03 -20.11
CA TYR A 50 22.70 1.01 -20.34
C TYR A 50 21.30 0.42 -20.53
N ALA A 51 21.17 -0.62 -21.36
CA ALA A 51 19.91 -1.31 -21.60
C ALA A 51 19.40 -2.00 -20.32
N PHE A 52 20.29 -2.63 -19.55
CA PHE A 52 19.95 -3.24 -18.26
C PHE A 52 19.50 -2.20 -17.24
N ALA A 53 20.21 -1.06 -17.13
CA ALA A 53 19.83 0.04 -16.26
C ALA A 53 18.47 0.67 -16.65
N ARG A 54 18.18 0.77 -17.95
CA ARG A 54 16.87 1.19 -18.47
C ARG A 54 15.75 0.20 -18.11
N ALA A 55 16.01 -1.10 -18.25
CA ALA A 55 15.03 -2.15 -17.96
C ALA A 55 14.76 -2.30 -16.45
N ALA A 56 15.78 -2.08 -15.61
CA ALA A 56 15.66 -2.15 -14.15
C ALA A 56 14.98 -0.93 -13.51
N GLY A 57 14.68 0.13 -14.29
CA GLY A 57 14.30 1.44 -13.78
C GLY A 57 12.93 1.94 -14.23
N THR A 58 11.94 1.05 -14.44
CA THR A 58 10.55 1.47 -14.67
C THR A 58 9.93 1.92 -13.35
N ASN A 59 10.30 3.11 -12.90
CA ASN A 59 9.60 3.85 -11.87
C ASN A 59 8.28 4.33 -12.49
N GLU A 60 7.16 3.82 -12.00
CA GLU A 60 5.85 4.34 -12.42
C GLU A 60 5.33 5.32 -11.36
N PRO A 61 4.77 6.47 -11.77
CA PRO A 61 4.20 7.43 -10.85
C PRO A 61 2.89 6.87 -10.27
N MET A 62 2.91 6.55 -8.98
CA MET A 62 1.78 5.98 -8.24
C MET A 62 1.21 6.99 -7.25
N LEU A 63 -0.08 6.86 -6.93
CA LEU A 63 -0.72 7.69 -5.90
C LEU A 63 -0.45 7.11 -4.51
N ALA A 64 0.06 7.97 -3.63
CA ALA A 64 0.22 7.69 -2.22
C ALA A 64 -0.50 8.76 -1.38
N VAL A 65 -0.82 8.38 -0.16
CA VAL A 65 -1.53 9.24 0.79
C VAL A 65 -0.55 10.21 1.47
N THR A 66 -0.91 11.49 1.59
CA THR A 66 -0.08 12.53 2.24
C THR A 66 -0.29 12.58 3.74
N THR A 67 -1.54 12.47 4.18
CA THR A 67 -1.98 12.63 5.57
C THR A 67 -2.87 11.46 5.96
N THR A 68 -2.86 11.02 7.22
CA THR A 68 -3.75 9.93 7.65
C THR A 68 -5.22 10.31 7.44
N ILE A 69 -5.96 9.51 6.67
CA ILE A 69 -7.38 9.71 6.35
C ILE A 69 -8.18 8.63 7.08
N THR A 70 -9.12 9.04 7.92
CA THR A 70 -10.04 8.13 8.61
C THR A 70 -11.05 7.49 7.66
N ALA A 71 -11.53 6.29 7.99
CA ALA A 71 -12.59 5.63 7.22
C ALA A 71 -13.83 6.53 7.08
N GLY A 72 -14.46 6.50 5.91
CA GLY A 72 -15.62 7.33 5.57
C GLY A 72 -15.29 8.76 5.14
N HIS A 73 -14.04 9.23 5.24
CA HIS A 73 -13.68 10.57 4.76
C HIS A 73 -13.59 10.62 3.23
N GLN A 74 -14.03 11.75 2.68
CA GLN A 74 -13.88 12.04 1.25
C GLN A 74 -12.43 12.39 0.94
N ILE A 75 -11.88 11.76 -0.08
CA ILE A 75 -10.50 11.97 -0.52
C ILE A 75 -10.46 13.18 -1.43
N THR A 76 -9.63 14.15 -1.05
CA THR A 76 -9.41 15.38 -1.81
C THR A 76 -8.07 15.36 -2.52
N ASP A 77 -7.84 16.35 -3.39
CA ASP A 77 -6.59 16.48 -4.13
C ASP A 77 -5.38 16.73 -3.22
N ALA A 78 -5.60 17.37 -2.06
CA ALA A 78 -4.59 17.69 -1.07
C ALA A 78 -4.12 16.45 -0.28
N ASP A 79 -4.94 15.41 -0.24
CA ASP A 79 -4.65 14.17 0.50
C ASP A 79 -3.79 13.20 -0.30
N LEU A 80 -3.50 13.52 -1.56
CA LEU A 80 -2.79 12.68 -2.52
C LEU A 80 -1.46 13.30 -2.94
N LYS A 81 -0.41 12.47 -2.97
CA LYS A 81 0.87 12.79 -3.60
C LYS A 81 1.24 11.73 -4.62
N VAL A 82 1.99 12.15 -5.63
CA VAL A 82 2.59 11.24 -6.59
C VAL A 82 3.94 10.78 -6.05
N VAL A 83 4.12 9.47 -5.92
CA VAL A 83 5.38 8.85 -5.50
C VAL A 83 5.84 7.91 -6.59
N GLN A 84 7.13 7.96 -6.90
CA GLN A 84 7.77 7.04 -7.83
C GLN A 84 8.08 5.76 -7.08
N VAL A 85 7.45 4.65 -7.48
CA VAL A 85 7.69 3.35 -6.86
C VAL A 85 7.91 2.32 -7.95
N ASN A 86 8.87 1.42 -7.73
CA ASN A 86 9.00 0.24 -8.58
C ASN A 86 7.77 -0.62 -8.37
N ALA A 87 7.02 -0.87 -9.45
CA ALA A 87 5.85 -1.72 -9.42
C ALA A 87 6.27 -3.15 -9.02
N ALA A 88 6.10 -3.49 -7.73
CA ALA A 88 6.35 -4.83 -7.24
C ALA A 88 5.20 -5.75 -7.69
N SER A 89 5.54 -6.91 -8.26
CA SER A 89 4.57 -7.93 -8.66
C SER A 89 3.70 -8.34 -7.47
N GLY A 90 2.39 -8.07 -7.55
CA GLY A 90 1.40 -8.44 -6.53
C GLY A 90 0.65 -7.27 -5.89
N LEU A 91 1.08 -6.03 -6.11
CA LEU A 91 0.31 -4.84 -5.75
C LEU A 91 -0.38 -4.28 -7.00
N THR A 92 -1.63 -3.84 -6.86
CA THR A 92 -2.39 -3.08 -7.86
C THR A 92 -2.58 -1.62 -7.41
N PRO A 93 -1.48 -0.87 -7.19
CA PRO A 93 -1.57 0.54 -6.81
C PRO A 93 -2.18 1.36 -7.95
N ILE A 94 -2.84 2.46 -7.59
CA ILE A 94 -3.49 3.35 -8.55
C ILE A 94 -2.44 4.26 -9.19
N PRO A 95 -2.30 4.26 -10.53
CA PRO A 95 -1.39 5.18 -11.23
C PRO A 95 -1.81 6.63 -11.06
N SER A 96 -0.86 7.56 -11.09
CA SER A 96 -1.14 9.00 -11.01
C SER A 96 -2.07 9.51 -12.11
N THR A 97 -2.12 8.84 -13.26
CA THR A 97 -3.04 9.15 -14.37
C THR A 97 -4.51 8.99 -13.98
N GLN A 98 -4.81 8.19 -12.97
CA GLN A 98 -6.16 7.95 -12.45
C GLN A 98 -6.50 8.86 -11.26
N ARG A 99 -5.71 9.91 -10.97
CA ARG A 99 -5.98 10.85 -9.87
C ARG A 99 -7.42 11.40 -9.89
N ASN A 100 -7.90 11.78 -11.07
CA ASN A 100 -9.24 12.33 -11.25
C ASN A 100 -10.38 11.34 -10.94
N THR A 101 -10.11 10.03 -10.95
CA THR A 101 -11.11 9.01 -10.59
C THR A 101 -11.07 8.64 -9.11
N VAL A 102 -10.04 9.07 -8.38
CA VAL A 102 -9.88 8.85 -6.94
C VAL A 102 -10.43 10.04 -6.15
N VAL A 103 -10.15 11.26 -6.62
CA VAL A 103 -10.65 12.48 -5.98
C VAL A 103 -12.17 12.45 -5.97
N GLY A 104 -12.75 12.67 -4.79
CA GLY A 104 -14.20 12.63 -4.55
C GLY A 104 -14.74 11.27 -4.10
N LYS A 105 -13.94 10.19 -4.15
CA LYS A 105 -14.28 8.90 -3.50
C LYS A 105 -14.08 8.98 -1.98
N TYR A 106 -14.65 8.02 -1.27
CA TYR A 106 -14.51 7.89 0.17
C TYR A 106 -13.53 6.78 0.53
N ALA A 107 -12.78 6.97 1.62
CA ALA A 107 -11.91 5.94 2.18
C ALA A 107 -12.75 4.83 2.81
N LYS A 108 -12.57 3.58 2.36
CA LYS A 108 -13.27 2.41 2.93
C LYS A 108 -12.66 1.96 4.27
N VAL A 109 -11.37 2.21 4.43
CA VAL A 109 -10.58 1.87 5.63
C VAL A 109 -9.74 3.08 6.03
N GLU A 110 -9.18 3.07 7.23
CA GLU A 110 -8.19 4.06 7.61
C GLU A 110 -6.95 3.95 6.70
N LEU A 111 -6.56 5.07 6.11
CA LEU A 111 -5.41 5.20 5.23
C LEU A 111 -4.32 5.95 5.97
N VAL A 112 -3.16 5.32 6.16
CA VAL A 112 -2.04 5.93 6.87
C VAL A 112 -1.20 6.77 5.90
N ALA A 113 -0.65 7.88 6.38
CA ALA A 113 0.28 8.69 5.59
C ALA A 113 1.43 7.83 5.02
N GLY A 114 1.71 7.98 3.73
CA GLY A 114 2.77 7.25 3.02
C GLY A 114 2.38 5.88 2.45
N THR A 115 1.16 5.39 2.67
CA THR A 115 0.69 4.16 2.02
C THR A 115 0.33 4.39 0.56
N LEU A 116 0.60 3.38 -0.28
CA LEU A 116 0.11 3.36 -1.66
C LEU A 116 -1.39 3.11 -1.68
N LEU A 117 -2.08 3.86 -2.51
CA LEU A 117 -3.52 3.76 -2.63
C LEU A 117 -3.90 2.64 -3.59
N THR A 118 -4.81 1.76 -3.17
CA THR A 118 -5.37 0.69 -4.01
C THR A 118 -6.87 0.87 -4.19
N ASN A 119 -7.44 0.33 -5.27
CA ASN A 119 -8.87 0.45 -5.55
C ASN A 119 -9.76 -0.21 -4.49
N GLU A 120 -9.27 -1.24 -3.79
CA GLU A 120 -10.04 -1.94 -2.75
C GLU A 120 -10.22 -1.12 -1.46
N GLN A 121 -9.39 -0.08 -1.28
CA GLN A 121 -9.47 0.84 -0.15
C GLN A 121 -10.41 2.02 -0.43
N LEU A 122 -10.98 2.11 -1.63
CA LEU A 122 -11.85 3.20 -2.06
C LEU A 122 -13.30 2.71 -2.17
N THR A 123 -14.23 3.57 -1.81
CA THR A 123 -15.65 3.37 -2.07
C THR A 123 -16.25 4.63 -2.70
N THR A 124 -17.19 4.46 -3.61
CA THR A 124 -17.94 5.58 -4.22
C THR A 124 -19.09 6.04 -3.33
N THR A 125 -19.45 5.24 -2.34
CA THR A 125 -20.60 5.48 -1.47
C THR A 125 -20.11 5.96 -0.12
N ALA A 126 -20.59 7.14 0.31
CA ALA A 126 -20.41 7.61 1.68
C ALA A 126 -21.02 6.60 2.65
N VAL A 127 -20.35 6.35 3.77
CA VAL A 127 -20.88 5.51 4.85
C VAL A 127 -21.07 6.40 6.08
N PRO A 128 -22.31 6.60 6.56
CA PRO A 128 -23.59 6.14 6.00
C PRO A 128 -24.00 6.90 4.73
N ALA A 129 -24.80 6.26 3.87
CA ALA A 129 -25.35 6.91 2.67
C ALA A 129 -26.51 7.88 3.03
N ALA A 130 -26.93 8.72 2.09
CA ALA A 130 -28.09 9.59 2.30
C ALA A 130 -29.35 8.77 2.64
N GLY A 131 -30.07 9.16 3.70
CA GLY A 131 -31.23 8.43 4.23
C GLY A 131 -30.87 7.20 5.09
N GLN A 132 -29.59 7.01 5.40
CA GLN A 132 -29.11 6.02 6.35
C GLN A 132 -28.44 6.70 7.55
N GLN A 133 -28.47 6.01 8.69
CA GLN A 133 -27.88 6.45 9.94
C GLN A 133 -26.92 5.38 10.47
N LEU A 134 -25.80 5.84 11.02
CA LEU A 134 -24.84 5.01 11.74
C LEU A 134 -25.26 4.90 13.22
N ILE A 135 -25.37 3.68 13.72
CA ILE A 135 -25.77 3.39 15.10
C ILE A 135 -24.75 2.44 15.73
N GLY A 136 -24.20 2.83 16.88
CA GLY A 136 -23.40 1.96 17.72
C GLY A 136 -24.30 1.07 18.57
N LEU A 137 -24.16 -0.25 18.44
CA LEU A 137 -24.86 -1.23 19.26
C LEU A 137 -23.87 -1.89 20.22
N GLU A 138 -24.11 -1.76 21.52
CA GLU A 138 -23.39 -2.54 22.52
C GLU A 138 -24.02 -3.93 22.63
N LEU A 139 -23.28 -4.96 22.21
CA LEU A 139 -23.78 -6.32 22.13
C LEU A 139 -23.01 -7.24 23.08
N LYS A 140 -23.76 -8.06 23.81
CA LYS A 140 -23.22 -9.15 24.63
C LYS A 140 -22.86 -10.35 23.75
N PRO A 141 -21.98 -11.26 24.20
CA PRO A 141 -21.62 -12.47 23.45
C PRO A 141 -22.83 -13.32 23.04
N ALA A 142 -23.90 -13.35 23.85
CA ALA A 142 -25.13 -14.08 23.55
C ALA A 142 -25.98 -13.45 22.43
N GLN A 143 -25.74 -12.19 22.07
CA GLN A 143 -26.44 -11.45 21.01
C GLN A 143 -25.66 -11.43 19.69
N LEU A 144 -24.46 -11.99 19.68
CA LEU A 144 -23.59 -12.07 18.52
C LEU A 144 -23.57 -13.50 17.95
N PRO A 145 -23.43 -13.63 16.63
CA PRO A 145 -23.08 -14.91 16.02
C PRO A 145 -21.73 -15.42 16.56
N SER A 146 -21.54 -16.73 16.59
CA SER A 146 -20.25 -17.35 16.94
C SER A 146 -19.12 -17.00 15.96
N ARG A 147 -19.49 -16.57 14.74
CA ARG A 147 -18.57 -16.10 13.70
C ARG A 147 -18.32 -14.60 13.86
N PRO A 148 -17.05 -14.13 13.71
CA PRO A 148 -16.74 -12.71 13.75
C PRO A 148 -17.40 -11.97 12.57
N LEU A 149 -18.05 -10.84 12.89
CA LEU A 149 -18.64 -9.93 11.92
C LEU A 149 -17.54 -9.17 11.14
N ARG A 150 -17.80 -8.88 9.87
CA ARG A 150 -16.90 -8.06 9.04
C ARG A 150 -17.57 -6.78 8.56
N PRO A 151 -16.84 -5.65 8.48
CA PRO A 151 -17.33 -4.45 7.82
C PRO A 151 -17.83 -4.75 6.40
N GLY A 152 -19.01 -4.24 6.06
CA GLY A 152 -19.71 -4.45 4.79
C GLY A 152 -20.59 -5.72 4.73
N GLU A 153 -20.67 -6.52 5.80
CA GLU A 153 -21.53 -7.70 5.83
C GLU A 153 -23.00 -7.33 6.12
N PRO A 154 -23.97 -7.85 5.34
CA PRO A 154 -25.38 -7.64 5.61
C PRO A 154 -25.79 -8.45 6.84
N VAL A 155 -26.51 -7.80 7.75
CA VAL A 155 -26.99 -8.40 8.99
C VAL A 155 -28.47 -8.07 9.19
N LEU A 156 -29.16 -8.93 9.93
CA LEU A 156 -30.52 -8.72 10.36
C LEU A 156 -30.53 -8.45 11.86
N LEU A 157 -30.99 -7.28 12.24
CA LEU A 157 -31.19 -6.93 13.64
C LEU A 157 -32.55 -7.47 14.08
N VAL A 158 -32.52 -8.43 15.00
CA VAL A 158 -33.71 -9.03 15.58
C VAL A 158 -34.00 -8.35 16.89
N ILE A 159 -35.17 -7.73 16.99
CA ILE A 159 -35.64 -7.07 18.20
C ILE A 159 -36.30 -8.13 19.07
N THR A 160 -35.65 -8.48 20.18
CA THR A 160 -36.15 -9.48 21.12
C THR A 160 -37.16 -8.85 22.08
N SER A 161 -38.39 -9.34 22.08
CA SER A 161 -39.38 -8.97 23.09
C SER A 161 -39.09 -9.73 24.39
N ASP A 162 -39.14 -9.05 25.54
CA ASP A 162 -39.13 -9.73 26.83
C ASP A 162 -40.54 -10.26 27.13
N PRO A 163 -40.75 -11.59 27.18
CA PRO A 163 -42.06 -12.17 27.52
C PRO A 163 -42.59 -11.70 28.88
N ARG A 164 -41.71 -11.26 29.80
CA ARG A 164 -42.12 -10.77 31.13
C ARG A 164 -42.81 -9.41 31.11
N ASN A 165 -42.65 -8.65 30.02
CA ASN A 165 -43.27 -7.32 29.84
C ASN A 165 -44.44 -7.33 28.86
N VAL A 166 -44.81 -8.49 28.31
CA VAL A 166 -45.99 -8.63 27.46
C VAL A 166 -47.09 -9.26 28.31
N THR A 167 -48.03 -8.43 28.76
CA THR A 167 -49.28 -8.90 29.37
C THR A 167 -50.31 -9.13 28.27
N LEU A 168 -50.83 -10.35 28.21
CA LEU A 168 -51.98 -10.70 27.38
C LEU A 168 -53.26 -10.17 28.03
N ASP A 169 -54.31 -10.00 27.23
CA ASP A 169 -55.65 -9.68 27.73
C ASP A 169 -56.04 -10.69 28.83
N GLY A 170 -56.35 -10.17 30.02
CA GLY A 170 -56.61 -10.96 31.22
C GLY A 170 -55.44 -11.12 32.20
N GLY A 171 -54.36 -10.34 32.07
CA GLY A 171 -53.30 -10.22 33.09
C GLY A 171 -52.34 -11.41 33.16
N LYS A 172 -52.39 -12.32 32.18
CA LYS A 172 -51.44 -13.43 32.06
C LYS A 172 -50.13 -12.93 31.41
N LYS A 173 -48.99 -13.35 31.95
CA LYS A 173 -47.69 -13.11 31.30
C LYS A 173 -47.62 -13.94 30.02
N ALA A 174 -47.27 -13.30 28.90
CA ALA A 174 -47.11 -13.99 27.63
C ALA A 174 -46.02 -15.06 27.74
N THR A 175 -46.28 -16.22 27.15
CA THR A 175 -45.25 -17.23 26.94
C THR A 175 -44.57 -17.03 25.59
N SER A 176 -43.42 -17.66 25.36
CA SER A 176 -42.68 -17.52 24.09
C SER A 176 -43.50 -17.89 22.84
N ALA A 177 -44.61 -18.63 23.00
CA ALA A 177 -45.53 -19.01 21.94
C ALA A 177 -46.60 -17.95 21.61
N ASP A 178 -46.86 -17.01 22.52
CA ASP A 178 -47.84 -15.93 22.35
C ASP A 178 -47.23 -14.64 21.79
N LEU A 179 -45.90 -14.61 21.67
CA LEU A 179 -45.19 -13.43 21.18
C LEU A 179 -45.36 -13.32 19.65
N PRO A 180 -45.72 -12.13 19.12
CA PRO A 180 -45.66 -11.90 17.69
C PRO A 180 -44.23 -12.11 17.18
N SER A 181 -44.08 -12.51 15.91
CA SER A 181 -42.77 -12.64 15.27
C SER A 181 -41.92 -11.41 15.56
N PRO A 182 -40.67 -11.58 16.03
CA PRO A 182 -39.86 -10.46 16.45
C PRO A 182 -39.65 -9.52 15.26
N PRO A 183 -39.83 -8.20 15.43
CA PRO A 183 -39.58 -7.26 14.36
C PRO A 183 -38.10 -7.33 13.97
N THR A 184 -37.84 -7.39 12.67
CA THR A 184 -36.50 -7.46 12.11
C THR A 184 -36.19 -6.23 11.28
N VAL A 185 -34.95 -5.75 11.38
CA VAL A 185 -34.47 -4.58 10.64
C VAL A 185 -33.22 -4.99 9.86
N ALA A 186 -33.25 -4.82 8.55
CA ALA A 186 -32.07 -5.02 7.71
C ALA A 186 -31.04 -3.92 7.99
N ALA A 187 -29.79 -4.32 8.20
CA ALA A 187 -28.68 -3.43 8.48
C ALA A 187 -27.39 -3.94 7.82
N THR A 188 -26.39 -3.07 7.74
CA THR A 188 -25.04 -3.43 7.25
C THR A 188 -24.01 -3.06 8.30
N VAL A 189 -23.07 -3.94 8.60
CA VAL A 189 -21.98 -3.64 9.55
C VAL A 189 -21.07 -2.57 8.94
N ALA A 190 -20.92 -1.42 9.58
CA ALA A 190 -19.92 -0.41 9.21
C ALA A 190 -18.57 -0.67 9.91
N GLY A 191 -18.61 -1.12 11.15
CA GLY A 191 -17.41 -1.32 11.97
C GLY A 191 -17.66 -2.26 13.13
N VAL A 192 -16.60 -2.89 13.62
CA VAL A 192 -16.62 -3.70 14.84
C VAL A 192 -15.53 -3.16 15.75
N GLY A 193 -15.94 -2.61 16.89
CA GLY A 193 -15.05 -2.10 17.91
C GLY A 193 -14.30 -3.20 18.64
N ALA A 194 -13.27 -2.81 19.39
CA ALA A 194 -12.56 -3.73 20.27
C ALA A 194 -13.51 -4.26 21.37
N LYS A 195 -13.22 -5.47 21.84
CA LYS A 195 -13.96 -6.05 22.97
C LYS A 195 -13.69 -5.22 24.23
N ALA A 196 -14.75 -4.77 24.88
CA ALA A 196 -14.67 -4.08 26.15
C ALA A 196 -14.30 -5.07 27.28
N THR A 197 -13.91 -4.52 28.43
CA THR A 197 -13.52 -5.31 29.63
C THR A 197 -14.66 -6.22 30.11
N ASP A 198 -15.91 -5.81 29.88
CA ASP A 198 -17.12 -6.55 30.29
C ASP A 198 -17.58 -7.60 29.26
N ASP A 199 -16.68 -8.01 28.37
CA ASP A 199 -16.93 -8.96 27.27
C ASP A 199 -17.93 -8.47 26.20
N THR A 200 -18.40 -7.22 26.30
CA THR A 200 -19.27 -6.58 25.30
C THR A 200 -18.46 -6.11 24.09
N VAL A 201 -19.12 -6.04 22.94
CA VAL A 201 -18.53 -5.52 21.69
C VAL A 201 -19.45 -4.43 21.16
N VAL A 202 -18.87 -3.27 20.86
CA VAL A 202 -19.59 -2.20 20.15
C VAL A 202 -19.53 -2.50 18.66
N VAL A 203 -20.68 -2.68 18.02
CA VAL A 203 -20.79 -2.89 16.59
C VAL A 203 -21.50 -1.69 15.98
N ASP A 204 -20.82 -1.02 15.05
CA ASP A 204 -21.40 0.07 14.30
C ASP A 204 -22.17 -0.51 13.11
N VAL A 205 -23.46 -0.24 13.06
CA VAL A 205 -24.36 -0.70 12.00
C VAL A 205 -25.01 0.47 11.30
N VAL A 206 -25.18 0.32 9.99
CA VAL A 206 -25.88 1.28 9.14
C VAL A 206 -27.28 0.76 8.92
N VAL A 207 -28.26 1.60 9.26
CA VAL A 207 -29.69 1.32 9.11
C VAL A 207 -30.40 2.47 8.39
N PRO A 208 -31.56 2.21 7.73
CA PRO A 208 -32.41 3.27 7.23
C PRO A 208 -32.84 4.22 8.35
N GLU A 209 -32.82 5.53 8.08
CA GLU A 209 -33.15 6.58 9.06
C GLU A 209 -34.54 6.39 9.69
N ALA A 210 -35.51 5.88 8.91
CA ALA A 210 -36.86 5.56 9.38
C ALA A 210 -36.90 4.58 10.56
N ASN A 211 -35.91 3.69 10.67
CA ASN A 211 -35.82 2.71 11.76
C ASN A 211 -34.92 3.18 12.92
N GLY A 212 -34.20 4.29 12.75
CA GLY A 212 -33.15 4.75 13.66
C GLY A 212 -33.64 4.98 15.09
N PRO A 213 -34.63 5.87 15.32
CA PRO A 213 -35.07 6.22 16.68
C PRO A 213 -35.61 5.02 17.48
N GLY A 214 -36.47 4.21 16.87
CA GLY A 214 -37.06 3.04 17.52
C GLY A 214 -36.09 1.88 17.71
N LEU A 215 -35.01 1.82 16.92
CA LEU A 215 -33.94 0.86 17.15
C LEU A 215 -33.03 1.32 18.30
N LEU A 216 -32.71 2.61 18.38
CA LEU A 216 -31.88 3.19 19.44
C LEU A 216 -32.49 3.00 20.82
N GLU A 217 -33.80 3.22 20.94
CA GLU A 217 -34.56 2.98 22.17
C GLU A 217 -34.42 1.51 22.63
N ARG A 218 -34.63 0.56 21.73
CA ARG A 218 -34.56 -0.88 22.06
C ARG A 218 -33.14 -1.39 22.26
N ALA A 219 -32.17 -0.80 21.56
CA ALA A 219 -30.75 -1.06 21.75
C ALA A 219 -30.30 -0.63 23.15
N SER A 220 -30.73 0.54 23.63
CA SER A 220 -30.43 1.00 25.00
C SER A 220 -31.00 0.11 26.10
N GLN A 221 -32.07 -0.64 25.78
CA GLN A 221 -32.67 -1.64 26.67
C GLN A 221 -31.98 -3.02 26.55
N GLY A 222 -30.96 -3.17 25.70
CA GLY A 222 -30.27 -4.43 25.46
C GLY A 222 -31.13 -5.49 24.77
N ARG A 223 -32.11 -5.08 23.95
CA ARG A 223 -33.11 -5.96 23.32
C ARG A 223 -32.87 -6.22 21.83
N VAL A 224 -31.62 -6.08 21.39
CA VAL A 224 -31.24 -6.25 19.99
C VAL A 224 -30.24 -7.40 19.90
N ALA A 225 -30.52 -8.35 19.00
CA ALA A 225 -29.60 -9.43 18.65
C ALA A 225 -29.26 -9.36 17.15
N VAL A 226 -28.07 -9.82 16.78
CA VAL A 226 -27.59 -9.78 15.40
C VAL A 226 -27.65 -11.18 14.80
N ALA A 227 -28.33 -11.31 13.67
CA ALA A 227 -28.32 -12.51 12.85
C ALA A 227 -27.59 -12.26 11.52
N LEU A 228 -26.79 -13.24 11.09
CA LEU A 228 -26.14 -13.22 9.78
C LEU A 228 -27.14 -13.65 8.72
N VAL A 229 -27.20 -12.89 7.62
CA VAL A 229 -28.00 -13.24 6.45
C VAL A 229 -27.09 -13.92 5.42
N ALA A 230 -27.51 -15.07 4.90
CA ALA A 230 -26.80 -15.72 3.80
C ALA A 230 -26.89 -14.86 2.53
N ARG A 231 -25.77 -14.74 1.82
CA ARG A 231 -25.68 -13.99 0.56
C ARG A 231 -26.19 -14.81 -0.62
#